data_AF-A0A256HCN6-F1
#
_entry.id   AF-A0A256HCN6-F1
#
_cell.length_a   1.000
_cell.length_b   1.000
_cell.length_c   1.000
_cell.angle_alpha   90.00
_cell.angle_beta   90.00
_cell.angle_gamma   90.00
#
_symmetry.space_group_name_H-M   'P 1'
#
loop_
_entity.id
_entity.type
_entity.pdbx_description
1 polymer ?
#
loop_
_entity_poly.entity_id
_entity_poly.type
_entity_poly.pdbx_seq_one_letter_code
_entity_poly.pdbx_strand_id
1 'polypeptide(L)'
;MQSAVLLRCPMCNAIHALEGQRNEYSKQDLYSRVKTHLRGHNLNEPKMAIRKYGIVSDAVEVVVSSENRHQLPIEAWQKRDDTWLPDGVLSDGDTSPTASESLVEVSSH
;
A
#
# COMPACT_ATOMS: atom_id res chain seq x y z
N MET A 1 -18.98 -5.35 8.83
CA MET A 1 -17.57 -5.03 8.51
C MET A 1 -17.12 -5.98 7.44
N GLN A 2 -16.28 -5.53 6.52
CA GLN A 2 -15.79 -6.32 5.39
C GLN A 2 -14.29 -6.12 5.22
N SER A 3 -13.58 -7.19 4.89
CA SER A 3 -12.15 -7.12 4.58
C SER A 3 -11.93 -6.59 3.16
N ALA A 4 -10.87 -5.82 3.00
CA ALA A 4 -10.33 -5.44 1.72
C ALA A 4 -8.79 -5.51 1.76
N VAL A 5 -8.17 -5.74 0.62
CA VAL A 5 -6.71 -5.71 0.47
C VAL A 5 -6.32 -4.49 -0.31
N LEU A 6 -5.48 -3.65 0.28
CA LEU A 6 -4.95 -2.45 -0.34
C LEU A 6 -3.59 -2.71 -0.95
N LEU A 7 -3.43 -2.26 -2.19
CA LEU A 7 -2.19 -2.27 -2.92
C LEU A 7 -1.72 -0.84 -3.10
N ARG A 8 -0.44 -0.58 -2.81
CA ARG A 8 0.20 0.72 -3.03
C ARG A 8 1.26 0.59 -4.11
N CYS A 9 1.20 1.45 -5.13
CA CYS A 9 2.23 1.51 -6.15
C CYS A 9 3.47 2.26 -5.62
N PRO A 10 4.67 1.66 -5.59
CA PRO A 10 5.89 2.31 -5.11
C PRO A 10 6.47 3.35 -6.08
N MET A 11 5.88 3.52 -7.27
CA MET A 11 6.33 4.49 -8.27
C MET A 11 5.60 5.82 -8.19
N CYS A 12 4.29 5.79 -7.93
CA CYS A 12 3.43 6.98 -7.93
C CYS A 12 2.50 7.08 -6.72
N ASN A 13 2.65 6.20 -5.73
CA ASN A 13 1.80 6.11 -4.55
C ASN A 13 0.31 5.89 -4.83
N ALA A 14 -0.07 5.54 -6.07
CA ALA A 14 -1.46 5.20 -6.39
C ALA A 14 -1.93 3.99 -5.58
N ILE A 15 -3.18 4.01 -5.16
CA ILE A 15 -3.84 2.99 -4.37
C ILE A 15 -4.85 2.25 -5.22
N HIS A 16 -4.95 0.94 -4.99
CA HIS A 16 -6.01 0.11 -5.51
C HIS A 16 -6.48 -0.86 -4.44
N ALA A 17 -7.79 -1.05 -4.33
CA ALA A 17 -8.40 -1.93 -3.34
C ALA A 17 -8.96 -3.19 -4.00
N LEU A 18 -8.87 -4.30 -3.28
CA LEU A 18 -9.42 -5.58 -3.69
C LEU A 18 -10.36 -6.06 -2.60
N GLU A 19 -11.49 -6.65 -2.98
CA GLU A 19 -12.47 -7.13 -2.03
C GLU A 19 -12.00 -8.43 -1.36
N GLY A 20 -12.35 -8.67 -0.09
CA GLY A 20 -11.99 -9.90 0.61
C GLY A 20 -10.64 -9.82 1.33
N GLN A 21 -10.14 -10.98 1.76
CA GLN A 21 -8.97 -11.10 2.61
C GLN A 21 -7.67 -11.29 1.83
N ARG A 22 -6.53 -11.03 2.48
CA ARG A 22 -5.21 -11.19 1.84
C ARG A 22 -4.90 -12.64 1.47
N ASN A 23 -5.39 -13.59 2.25
CA ASN A 23 -5.17 -15.03 2.07
C ASN A 23 -5.93 -15.61 0.85
N GLU A 24 -6.99 -14.94 0.39
CA GLU A 24 -7.77 -15.31 -0.79
C GLU A 24 -7.02 -15.07 -2.10
N TYR A 25 -5.94 -14.26 -2.04
CA TYR A 25 -5.18 -13.87 -3.21
C TYR A 25 -3.79 -14.50 -3.25
N SER A 26 -3.57 -15.33 -4.26
CA SER A 26 -2.22 -15.83 -4.56
C SER A 26 -1.31 -14.69 -5.01
N LYS A 27 0.00 -14.89 -4.92
CA LYS A 27 0.99 -13.93 -5.46
C LYS A 27 0.82 -13.70 -6.96
N GLN A 28 0.32 -14.70 -7.70
CA GLN A 28 0.10 -14.61 -9.14
C GLN A 28 -1.17 -13.82 -9.48
N ASP A 29 -2.20 -13.88 -8.65
CA ASP A 29 -3.42 -13.08 -8.84
C ASP A 29 -3.14 -11.61 -8.58
N LEU A 30 -2.47 -11.31 -7.45
CA LEU A 30 -2.03 -9.94 -7.15
C LEU A 30 -1.10 -9.40 -8.24
N TYR A 31 -0.19 -10.24 -8.76
CA TYR A 31 0.63 -9.85 -9.90
C TYR A 31 -0.21 -9.40 -11.10
N SER A 32 -1.19 -10.21 -11.48
CA SER A 32 -1.99 -9.96 -12.67
C SER A 32 -2.72 -8.63 -12.57
N ARG A 33 -3.15 -8.26 -11.35
CA ARG A 33 -3.80 -6.98 -11.04
C ARG A 33 -2.84 -5.78 -11.06
N VAL A 34 -1.59 -5.94 -10.60
CA VAL A 34 -0.61 -4.82 -10.59
C VAL A 34 0.11 -4.62 -11.92
N LYS A 35 0.23 -5.68 -12.73
CA LYS A 35 1.03 -5.68 -13.96
C LYS A 35 0.62 -4.57 -14.93
N THR A 36 -0.69 -4.39 -15.13
CA THR A 36 -1.22 -3.39 -16.05
C THR A 36 -0.85 -1.98 -15.62
N HIS A 37 -0.93 -1.67 -14.33
CA HIS A 37 -0.53 -0.37 -13.80
C HIS A 37 0.99 -0.15 -13.90
N LEU A 38 1.80 -1.16 -13.58
CA LEU A 38 3.26 -1.07 -13.70
C LEU A 38 3.75 -0.83 -15.13
N ARG A 39 3.04 -1.35 -16.14
CA ARG A 39 3.35 -1.06 -17.55
C ARG A 39 3.19 0.41 -17.90
N GLY A 40 2.28 1.13 -17.24
CA GLY A 40 2.11 2.57 -17.40
C GLY A 40 3.33 3.40 -16.96
N HIS A 41 4.22 2.82 -16.14
CA HIS A 41 5.45 3.47 -15.67
C HIS A 41 6.65 3.32 -16.62
N ASN A 42 6.47 2.76 -17.83
CA ASN A 42 7.54 2.53 -18.82
C ASN A 42 8.78 1.81 -18.23
N LEU A 43 8.55 0.87 -17.31
CA LEU A 43 9.62 0.09 -16.68
C LEU A 43 10.08 -1.05 -17.59
N ASN A 44 11.39 -1.31 -17.61
CA ASN A 44 11.91 -2.54 -18.17
C ASN A 44 11.51 -3.75 -17.31
N GLU A 45 11.63 -4.96 -17.86
CA GLU A 45 11.20 -6.19 -17.18
C GLU A 45 11.86 -6.40 -15.81
N PRO A 46 13.18 -6.16 -15.61
CA PRO A 46 13.80 -6.29 -14.30
C PRO A 46 13.19 -5.36 -13.25
N LYS A 47 13.01 -4.07 -13.58
CA LYS A 47 12.41 -3.10 -12.66
C LYS A 47 10.96 -3.44 -12.36
N MET A 48 10.21 -3.90 -13.37
CA MET A 48 8.84 -4.35 -13.20
C MET A 48 8.74 -5.51 -12.21
N ALA A 49 9.64 -6.50 -12.32
CA ALA A 49 9.67 -7.65 -11.41
C ALA A 49 9.99 -7.24 -9.95
N ILE A 50 10.97 -6.36 -9.75
CA ILE A 50 11.35 -5.85 -8.43
C ILE A 50 10.19 -5.05 -7.81
N ARG A 51 9.62 -4.10 -8.55
CA ARG A 51 8.54 -3.24 -8.04
C ARG A 51 7.25 -4.01 -7.78
N LYS A 52 6.93 -5.00 -8.63
CA LYS A 52 5.84 -5.95 -8.39
C LYS A 52 6.00 -6.64 -7.04
N TYR A 53 7.19 -7.16 -6.73
CA TYR A 53 7.42 -7.85 -5.46
C TYR A 53 7.21 -6.92 -4.27
N GLY A 54 7.64 -5.67 -4.38
CA GLY A 54 7.33 -4.61 -3.42
C GLY A 54 5.82 -4.46 -3.20
N ILE A 55 5.04 -4.18 -4.25
CA ILE A 55 3.58 -4.01 -4.15
C ILE A 55 2.89 -5.21 -3.50
N VAL A 56 3.27 -6.44 -3.90
CA VAL A 56 2.65 -7.67 -3.39
C VAL A 56 3.02 -7.94 -1.93
N SER A 57 4.21 -7.53 -1.52
CA SER A 57 4.68 -7.63 -0.12
C SER A 57 4.03 -6.57 0.76
N ASP A 58 3.86 -5.36 0.24
CA ASP A 58 3.24 -4.22 0.92
C ASP A 58 1.70 -4.24 0.84
N ALA A 59 1.12 -5.36 0.39
CA ALA A 59 -0.33 -5.53 0.31
C ALA A 59 -0.92 -5.67 1.72
N VAL A 60 -1.69 -4.68 2.16
CA VAL A 60 -2.23 -4.60 3.53
C VAL A 60 -3.70 -5.00 3.53
N GLU A 61 -4.10 -5.91 4.42
CA GLU A 61 -5.52 -6.16 4.70
C GLU A 61 -6.07 -5.10 5.66
N VAL A 62 -7.24 -4.56 5.35
CA VAL A 62 -7.97 -3.59 6.16
C VAL A 62 -9.41 -4.05 6.35
N VAL A 63 -9.97 -3.69 7.50
CA VAL A 63 -11.38 -3.95 7.82
C VAL A 63 -12.14 -2.62 7.76
N VAL A 64 -13.14 -2.55 6.87
CA VAL A 64 -13.95 -1.35 6.67
C VAL A 64 -15.42 -1.61 6.98
N SER A 65 -16.15 -0.54 7.31
CA SER A 65 -17.62 -0.60 7.37
C SER A 65 -18.19 -0.81 5.95
N SER A 66 -19.38 -1.40 5.86
CA SER A 66 -20.03 -1.59 4.56
C SER A 66 -20.35 -0.26 3.88
N GLU A 67 -20.61 0.79 4.66
CA GLU A 67 -20.85 2.14 4.17
C GLU A 67 -19.60 2.73 3.51
N ASN A 68 -18.43 2.58 4.15
CA ASN A 68 -17.17 3.13 3.66
C ASN A 68 -16.52 2.31 2.53
N ARG A 69 -17.00 1.08 2.27
CA ARG A 69 -16.47 0.24 1.18
C ARG A 69 -16.51 0.93 -0.18
N HIS A 70 -17.58 1.69 -0.46
CA HIS A 70 -17.74 2.41 -1.73
C HIS A 70 -16.70 3.51 -1.94
N GLN A 71 -16.01 3.93 -0.88
CA GLN A 71 -14.97 4.94 -0.95
C GLN A 71 -13.60 4.35 -1.33
N LEU A 72 -13.45 3.01 -1.29
CA LEU A 72 -12.22 2.35 -1.69
C LEU A 72 -12.10 2.27 -3.23
N PRO A 73 -10.88 2.44 -3.78
CA PRO A 73 -10.66 2.44 -5.23
C PRO A 73 -10.61 1.01 -5.79
N ILE A 74 -11.77 0.35 -5.83
CA ILE A 74 -11.92 -1.07 -6.25
C ILE A 74 -11.89 -1.21 -7.78
N GLU A 75 -12.39 -0.22 -8.52
CA GLU A 75 -12.51 -0.31 -9.98
C GLU A 75 -11.19 -0.02 -10.70
N ALA A 76 -10.43 0.94 -10.19
CA ALA A 76 -9.20 1.42 -10.83
C ALA A 76 -8.19 1.94 -9.82
N TRP A 77 -6.95 2.09 -10.26
CA TRP A 77 -5.92 2.75 -9.49
C TRP A 77 -6.24 4.25 -9.37
N GLN A 78 -6.24 4.76 -8.15
CA GLN A 78 -6.47 6.18 -7.86
C GLN A 78 -5.27 6.77 -7.15
N LYS A 79 -5.05 8.08 -7.29
CA LYS A 79 -3.98 8.76 -6.53
C LYS A 79 -4.33 8.70 -5.05
N ARG A 80 -3.33 8.50 -4.20
CA ARG A 80 -3.51 8.48 -2.74
C ARG A 80 -4.24 9.72 -2.22
N ASP A 81 -3.86 10.90 -2.69
CA ASP A 81 -4.42 12.17 -2.22
C ASP A 81 -5.90 12.34 -2.59
N ASP A 82 -6.34 11.65 -3.65
CA ASP A 82 -7.73 11.62 -4.11
C ASP A 82 -8.50 10.43 -3.53
N THR A 83 -7.85 9.58 -2.72
CA THR A 83 -8.41 8.32 -2.20
C THR A 83 -8.66 8.42 -0.70
N TRP A 84 -9.89 8.17 -0.27
CA TRP A 84 -10.17 7.96 1.14
C TRP A 84 -9.54 6.63 1.63
N LEU A 85 -8.83 6.67 2.77
CA LEU A 85 -8.22 5.51 3.40
C LEU A 85 -8.64 5.42 4.88
N PRO A 86 -8.72 4.20 5.45
CA PRO A 86 -8.92 4.04 6.88
C PRO A 86 -7.73 4.60 7.66
N ASP A 87 -7.96 5.06 8.89
CA ASP A 87 -6.89 5.62 9.72
C ASP A 87 -5.74 4.62 9.96
N GLY A 88 -4.51 5.14 9.94
CA GLY A 88 -3.28 4.36 10.18
C GLY A 88 -2.84 3.47 9.01
N VAL A 89 -3.62 3.41 7.94
CA VAL A 89 -3.34 2.54 6.78
C VAL A 89 -2.34 3.17 5.83
N LEU A 90 -1.36 2.38 5.39
CA LEU A 90 -0.33 2.78 4.43
C LEU A 90 0.43 4.05 4.85
N SER A 91 0.56 4.34 6.15
CA SER A 91 1.45 5.42 6.63
C SER A 91 2.80 5.31 5.93
N ASP A 92 3.39 6.44 5.55
CA ASP A 92 4.67 6.54 4.85
C ASP A 92 5.82 6.01 5.74
N GLY A 93 5.85 4.69 5.91
CA GLY A 93 6.87 3.92 6.60
C GLY A 93 8.10 3.69 5.74
N ASP A 94 8.54 4.73 5.01
CA ASP A 94 9.95 4.92 4.65
C ASP A 94 10.45 6.24 5.27
N THR A 95 10.00 6.50 6.50
CA THR A 95 10.90 7.11 7.47
C THR A 95 11.45 5.95 8.30
N SER A 96 12.64 5.49 7.95
CA SER A 96 13.46 4.78 8.92
C SER A 96 13.54 5.66 10.17
N PRO A 97 13.18 5.19 11.39
CA PRO A 97 13.67 5.82 12.59
C PRO A 97 15.12 5.39 12.75
N THR A 98 16.01 5.92 11.91
CA THR A 98 17.43 5.86 12.21
C THR A 98 17.72 6.99 13.19
N ALA A 99 18.24 6.57 14.34
CA ALA A 99 18.73 7.38 15.44
C ALA A 99 17.65 7.99 16.34
N SER A 100 17.22 7.16 17.29
CA SER A 100 17.13 7.62 18.69
C SER A 100 18.49 8.18 19.12
N GLU A 101 18.79 9.43 18.80
CA GLU A 101 19.84 10.17 19.49
C GLU A 101 19.23 10.80 20.75
N SER A 102 19.24 9.98 21.80
CA SER A 102 19.65 10.35 23.16
C SER A 102 19.43 11.81 23.56
N LEU A 103 18.21 12.16 23.98
CA LEU A 103 18.00 13.31 24.86
C LEU A 103 18.20 12.83 26.31
N VAL A 104 19.47 12.72 26.73
CA VAL A 104 19.77 12.67 28.16
C VAL A 104 19.91 14.10 28.64
N GLU A 105 18.85 14.61 29.25
CA GLU A 105 18.96 15.72 30.18
C GLU A 105 19.96 15.33 31.26
N VAL A 106 21.14 15.97 31.27
CA VAL A 106 21.92 16.07 32.50
C VAL A 106 21.69 17.47 33.05
N SER A 107 20.63 17.59 33.85
CA SER A 107 20.54 18.62 34.88
C SER A 107 21.26 18.07 36.11
N SER A 108 22.35 18.71 36.52
CA SER A 108 22.75 18.69 37.93
C SER A 108 23.53 19.95 38.29
N HIS A 109 23.06 20.53 39.39
CA HIS A 109 23.59 21.66 40.15
C HIS A 109 25.06 21.52 40.53
#